data_AF-F7ZJP2-F1
#
_entry.id   AF-F7ZJP2-F1
#
_cell.length_a   1.000
_cell.length_b   1.000
_cell.length_c   1.000
_cell.angle_alpha   90.00
_cell.angle_beta   90.00
_cell.angle_gamma   90.00
#
_symmetry.space_group_name_H-M   'P 1'
#
loop_
_entity.id
_entity.type
_entity.pdbx_description
1 polymer ?
#
loop_
_entity_poly.entity_id
_entity_poly.type
_entity_poly.pdbx_seq_one_letter_code
_entity_poly.pdbx_strand_id
1 'polypeptide(L)'
;MAQRDALEVVYSCAACQSEAAKIVLFVSTELPQAYAGQALKRSFATLISADVCGKVSISVPRASYNTTAATLMRAVSGTDAMAGAKYTRSFCPTCQLCYCEEHWRIAEHVESGGWYDKTIGTCPKGHRHILDD
;
A
#
# COMPACT_ATOMS: atom_id res chain seq x y z
N MET A 1 3.16 17.73 -23.27
CA MET A 1 2.38 16.75 -22.48
C MET A 1 2.82 16.90 -21.03
N ALA A 2 1.96 17.48 -20.19
CA ALA A 2 2.30 17.83 -18.81
C ALA A 2 2.29 16.59 -17.89
N GLN A 3 3.43 16.36 -17.24
CA GLN A 3 3.63 15.93 -15.85
C GLN A 3 2.59 14.97 -15.24
N ARG A 4 2.88 13.66 -15.31
CA ARG A 4 2.39 12.68 -14.32
C ARG A 4 3.55 12.39 -13.36
N ASP A 5 3.78 13.29 -12.39
CA ASP A 5 4.84 13.11 -11.38
C ASP A 5 4.51 12.00 -10.37
N ALA A 6 3.29 11.46 -10.44
CA ALA A 6 2.81 10.40 -9.58
C ALA A 6 1.97 9.39 -10.37
N LEU A 7 2.16 8.11 -10.06
CA LEU A 7 1.25 7.02 -10.44
C LEU A 7 0.40 6.66 -9.23
N GLU A 8 -0.92 6.76 -9.37
CA GLU A 8 -1.88 6.47 -8.31
C GLU A 8 -2.71 5.23 -8.66
N VAL A 9 -2.90 4.34 -7.68
CA VAL A 9 -3.80 3.19 -7.74
C VAL A 9 -4.67 3.20 -6.50
N VAL A 10 -5.98 3.03 -6.67
CA VAL A 10 -6.94 2.90 -5.58
C VAL A 10 -7.55 1.51 -5.61
N TYR A 11 -7.55 0.83 -4.47
CA TYR A 11 -8.20 -0.46 -4.29
C TYR A 11 -9.49 -0.26 -3.48
N SER A 12 -10.58 -0.83 -3.97
CA SER A 12 -11.88 -0.81 -3.28
C SER A 12 -12.02 -2.03 -2.37
N CYS A 13 -12.74 -1.87 -1.27
CA CYS A 13 -13.11 -2.94 -0.38
C CYS A 13 -14.07 -3.90 -1.08
N ALA A 14 -13.73 -5.19 -1.12
CA ALA A 14 -14.61 -6.19 -1.72
C ALA A 14 -15.93 -6.41 -0.96
N ALA A 15 -16.03 -5.97 0.31
CA ALA A 15 -17.24 -6.11 1.12
C ALA A 15 -18.20 -4.92 0.98
N CYS A 16 -17.71 -3.67 1.00
CA CYS A 16 -18.55 -2.47 1.00
C CYS A 16 -18.24 -1.45 -0.11
N GLN A 17 -17.28 -1.74 -0.99
CA GLN A 17 -16.85 -0.87 -2.11
C GLN A 17 -16.25 0.49 -1.71
N SER A 18 -16.06 0.77 -0.42
CA SER A 18 -15.30 1.95 0.02
C SER A 18 -13.81 1.83 -0.30
N GLU A 19 -13.07 2.93 -0.23
CA GLU A 19 -11.61 2.91 -0.41
C GLU A 19 -10.96 2.02 0.66
N ALA A 20 -10.34 0.92 0.23
CA ALA A 20 -9.60 0.02 1.11
C ALA A 20 -8.11 0.37 1.17
N ALA A 21 -7.55 0.84 0.05
CA ALA A 21 -6.17 1.30 0.00
C ALA A 21 -5.94 2.28 -1.15
N LYS A 22 -4.98 3.19 -0.96
CA LYS A 22 -4.46 4.06 -2.00
C LYS A 22 -2.93 3.96 -2.05
N ILE A 23 -2.40 3.73 -3.24
CA ILE A 23 -0.96 3.61 -3.49
C ILE A 23 -0.53 4.70 -4.46
N VAL A 24 0.46 5.49 -4.06
CA VAL A 24 0.99 6.59 -4.88
C VAL A 24 2.49 6.43 -5.02
N LEU A 25 2.98 6.32 -6.26
CA LEU A 25 4.41 6.25 -6.59
C LEU A 25 4.87 7.57 -7.20
N PHE A 26 5.77 8.28 -6.53
CA PHE A 26 6.32 9.56 -6.97
C PHE A 26 7.69 9.41 -7.65
N VAL A 27 7.91 10.20 -8.71
CA VAL A 27 9.18 10.29 -9.45
C VAL A 27 9.72 11.71 -9.40
N SER A 28 9.82 12.28 -8.22
CA SER A 28 10.34 13.64 -8.10
C SER A 28 11.15 13.78 -6.83
N THR A 29 12.14 14.68 -6.90
CA THR A 29 12.82 15.24 -5.73
C THR A 29 11.90 16.11 -4.88
N GLU A 30 10.71 16.43 -5.38
CA GLU A 30 9.71 17.28 -4.74
C GLU A 30 8.44 16.46 -4.49
N LEU A 31 8.21 16.07 -3.23
CA LEU A 31 6.93 15.53 -2.79
C LEU A 31 5.88 16.65 -2.82
N PRO A 32 4.60 16.37 -3.16
CA PRO A 32 3.53 17.34 -2.98
C PRO A 32 3.54 17.88 -1.55
N GLN A 33 3.17 19.14 -1.34
CA GLN A 33 3.26 19.82 -0.05
C GLN A 33 2.54 19.09 1.10
N ALA A 34 1.48 18.32 0.78
CA ALA A 34 0.81 17.42 1.72
C ALA A 34 1.70 16.31 2.33
N TYR A 35 2.88 16.09 1.75
CA TYR A 35 3.90 15.11 2.16
C TYR A 35 5.27 15.77 2.42
N ALA A 36 5.33 17.11 2.45
CA ALA A 36 6.56 17.85 2.72
C ALA A 36 7.03 17.57 4.16
N GLY A 37 8.22 16.97 4.30
CA GLY A 37 8.79 16.53 5.59
C GLY A 37 9.50 15.19 5.51
N GLN A 38 9.20 14.38 4.48
CA GLN A 38 9.95 13.15 4.20
C GLN A 38 11.16 13.47 3.30
N ALA A 39 12.36 13.51 3.89
CA ALA A 39 13.59 13.80 3.15
C ALA A 39 13.89 12.71 2.12
N LEU A 40 13.81 13.04 0.82
CA LEU A 40 14.15 12.11 -0.25
C LEU A 40 15.66 12.08 -0.51
N LYS A 41 16.27 10.90 -0.39
CA LYS A 41 17.60 10.65 -0.95
C LYS A 41 17.45 10.50 -2.46
N ARG A 42 18.23 11.27 -3.24
CA ARG A 42 18.19 11.39 -4.72
C ARG A 42 18.26 10.06 -5.52
N SER A 43 18.52 8.93 -4.87
CA SER A 43 18.65 7.59 -5.45
C SER A 43 17.39 6.71 -5.34
N PHE A 44 16.29 7.22 -4.80
CA PHE A 44 15.05 6.46 -4.58
C PHE A 44 13.82 7.20 -5.12
N ALA A 45 12.81 6.43 -5.54
CA ALA A 45 11.44 6.88 -5.69
C ALA A 45 10.68 6.58 -4.38
N THR A 46 9.56 7.25 -4.15
CA THR A 46 8.75 7.05 -2.94
C THR A 46 7.42 6.46 -3.30
N LEU A 47 7.09 5.32 -2.69
CA LEU A 47 5.78 4.71 -2.75
C LEU A 47 5.08 4.95 -1.41
N ILE A 48 3.93 5.60 -1.44
CA ILE A 48 3.09 5.82 -0.27
C ILE A 48 1.92 4.84 -0.37
N SER A 49 1.74 4.00 0.66
CA SER A 49 0.51 3.22 0.85
C SER A 49 -0.28 3.85 2.00
N ALA A 50 -1.56 4.13 1.76
CA ALA A 50 -2.53 4.46 2.77
C ALA A 50 -3.55 3.33 2.84
N ASP A 51 -3.60 2.62 3.97
CA ASP A 51 -4.37 1.39 4.13
C ASP A 51 -4.82 1.16 5.57
N VAL A 52 -5.27 -0.07 5.89
CA VAL A 52 -5.78 -0.46 7.21
C VAL A 52 -4.81 -0.26 8.37
N CYS A 53 -3.52 -0.14 8.13
CA CYS A 53 -2.53 0.15 9.17
C CYS A 53 -2.04 1.61 9.14
N GLY A 54 -2.78 2.48 8.46
CA GLY A 54 -2.44 3.88 8.31
C GLY A 54 -1.59 4.17 7.08
N LYS A 55 -0.76 5.21 7.16
CA LYS A 55 0.06 5.69 6.04
C LYS A 55 1.50 5.26 6.23
N VAL A 56 2.04 4.52 5.26
CA VAL A 56 3.43 4.09 5.21
C VAL A 56 4.13 4.60 3.97
N SER A 57 5.40 4.99 4.14
CA SER A 57 6.28 5.46 3.07
C SER A 57 7.37 4.40 2.82
N ILE A 58 7.41 3.91 1.59
CA ILE A 58 8.33 2.86 1.15
C ILE A 58 9.33 3.47 0.18
N SER A 59 10.62 3.37 0.52
CA SER A 59 11.70 3.75 -0.40
C SER A 59 11.84 2.71 -1.50
N VAL A 60 11.57 3.11 -2.73
CA VAL A 60 11.75 2.27 -3.92
C VAL A 60 13.09 2.59 -4.56
N PRO A 61 14.05 1.66 -4.63
CA PRO A 61 15.32 1.88 -5.33
C PRO A 61 15.08 2.32 -6.77
N ARG A 62 15.85 3.29 -7.26
CA ARG A 62 15.70 3.78 -8.65
C ARG A 62 15.82 2.67 -9.70
N ALA A 63 16.65 1.64 -9.43
CA ALA A 63 16.75 0.46 -10.28
C ALA A 63 15.44 -0.34 -10.38
N SER A 64 14.63 -0.34 -9.32
CA SER A 64 13.34 -1.02 -9.24
C SER A 64 12.16 -0.13 -9.65
N TYR A 65 12.40 1.16 -9.93
CA TYR A 65 11.37 2.14 -10.24
C TYR A 65 10.53 1.71 -11.44
N ASN A 66 11.16 1.42 -12.58
CA ASN A 66 10.43 1.06 -13.81
C ASN A 66 9.58 -0.21 -13.63
N THR A 67 10.10 -1.21 -12.91
CA THR A 67 9.37 -2.45 -12.59
C THR A 67 8.17 -2.18 -11.68
N THR A 68 8.34 -1.31 -10.68
CA THR A 68 7.27 -0.90 -9.76
C THR A 68 6.21 -0.10 -10.49
N ALA A 69 6.62 0.90 -11.28
CA ALA A 69 5.75 1.72 -12.11
C ALA A 69 4.96 0.87 -13.11
N ALA A 70 5.63 -0.04 -13.83
CA ALA A 70 4.96 -0.96 -14.74
C ALA A 70 3.97 -1.88 -14.02
N THR A 71 4.27 -2.29 -12.79
CA THR A 71 3.34 -3.07 -11.97
C THR A 71 2.11 -2.27 -11.60
N LEU A 72 2.27 -1.05 -11.07
CA LEU A 72 1.13 -0.19 -10.74
C LEU A 72 0.33 0.22 -11.98
N MET A 73 0.99 0.46 -13.12
CA MET A 73 0.33 0.74 -14.38
C MET A 73 -0.62 -0.39 -14.83
N ARG A 74 -0.28 -1.67 -14.58
CA ARG A 74 -1.18 -2.79 -14.88
C ARG A 74 -2.45 -2.78 -14.03
N ALA A 75 -2.37 -2.30 -12.78
CA ALA A 75 -3.55 -2.10 -11.95
C ALA A 75 -4.39 -0.91 -12.43
N VAL A 76 -3.75 0.23 -12.75
CA VAL A 76 -4.45 1.40 -13.32
C VAL A 76 -5.15 1.06 -14.64
N SER A 77 -4.51 0.28 -15.52
CA SER A 77 -5.08 -0.12 -16.80
C SER A 77 -6.12 -1.24 -16.70
N GLY A 78 -6.31 -1.82 -15.51
CA GLY A 78 -7.20 -2.97 -15.30
C GLY A 78 -6.71 -4.28 -15.94
N THR A 79 -5.48 -4.31 -16.48
CA THR A 79 -4.89 -5.52 -17.07
C THR A 79 -4.58 -6.57 -16.02
N ASP A 80 -4.23 -6.12 -14.81
CA ASP A 80 -4.12 -6.94 -13.61
C ASP A 80 -4.55 -6.06 -12.43
N ALA A 81 -5.84 -6.13 -12.08
CA ALA A 81 -6.44 -5.28 -11.05
C ALA A 81 -5.77 -5.40 -9.69
N MET A 82 -5.06 -6.52 -9.40
CA MET A 82 -4.36 -6.75 -8.14
C MET A 82 -2.85 -6.46 -8.24
N ALA A 83 -2.36 -5.95 -9.38
CA ALA A 83 -0.96 -5.62 -9.56
C ALA A 83 -0.51 -4.52 -8.60
N GLY A 84 0.32 -4.89 -7.63
CA GLY A 84 0.79 -3.96 -6.60
C GLY A 84 -0.05 -3.96 -5.32
N ALA A 85 -1.08 -4.80 -5.22
CA ALA A 85 -1.80 -5.01 -3.98
C ALA A 85 -0.87 -5.52 -2.85
N LYS A 86 0.26 -6.15 -3.19
CA LYS A 86 1.33 -6.50 -2.24
C LYS A 86 1.97 -5.31 -1.51
N TYR A 87 1.79 -4.10 -2.01
CA TYR A 87 2.29 -2.87 -1.37
C TYR A 87 1.28 -2.29 -0.38
N THR A 88 0.13 -2.94 -0.19
CA THR A 88 -0.87 -2.57 0.82
C THR A 88 -1.19 -3.73 1.74
N ARG A 89 -1.46 -3.39 3.00
CA ARG A 89 -1.84 -4.31 4.08
C ARG A 89 -3.33 -4.65 4.05
N SER A 90 -4.11 -3.90 3.27
CA SER A 90 -5.54 -4.17 3.04
C SER A 90 -5.77 -5.44 2.20
N PHE A 91 -4.74 -5.99 1.56
CA PHE A 91 -4.83 -7.13 0.65
C PHE A 91 -4.77 -8.47 1.39
N CYS A 92 -5.77 -9.34 1.16
CA CYS A 92 -5.72 -10.73 1.60
C CYS A 92 -5.18 -11.60 0.46
N PRO A 93 -3.99 -12.23 0.62
CA PRO A 93 -3.36 -13.02 -0.43
C PRO A 93 -4.14 -14.30 -0.77
N THR A 94 -4.91 -14.84 0.18
CA THR A 94 -5.75 -16.02 -0.06
C THR A 94 -7.02 -15.67 -0.83
N CYS A 95 -7.67 -14.54 -0.49
CA CYS A 95 -8.86 -14.09 -1.22
C CYS A 95 -8.51 -13.46 -2.58
N GLN A 96 -7.27 -12.97 -2.73
CA GLN A 96 -6.87 -12.08 -3.81
C GLN A 96 -7.78 -10.84 -3.92
N LEU A 97 -8.13 -10.26 -2.77
CA LEU A 97 -9.04 -9.12 -2.64
C LEU A 97 -8.56 -8.16 -1.54
N CYS A 98 -8.90 -6.88 -1.69
CA CYS A 98 -8.65 -5.85 -0.68
C CYS A 98 -9.90 -5.63 0.22
N TYR A 99 -9.67 -5.34 1.49
CA TYR A 99 -10.71 -4.99 2.46
C TYR A 99 -10.31 -3.74 3.25
N CYS A 100 -11.26 -2.86 3.56
CA CYS A 100 -11.00 -1.68 4.38
C CYS A 100 -10.85 -2.04 5.86
N GLU A 101 -10.43 -1.07 6.68
CA GLU A 101 -10.20 -1.23 8.12
C GLU A 101 -11.42 -1.80 8.84
N GLU A 102 -12.63 -1.31 8.55
CA GLU A 102 -13.87 -1.77 9.16
C GLU A 102 -14.15 -3.27 8.93
N HIS A 103 -13.67 -3.81 7.81
CA HIS A 103 -13.89 -5.20 7.42
C HIS A 103 -12.72 -6.12 7.80
N TRP A 104 -11.55 -5.55 8.09
CA TRP A 104 -10.48 -6.28 8.74
C TRP A 104 -10.77 -6.38 10.24
N ARG A 105 -10.85 -7.61 10.74
CA ARG A 105 -10.84 -7.83 12.18
C ARG A 105 -9.39 -7.86 12.63
N ILE A 106 -8.90 -6.74 13.15
CA ILE A 106 -7.58 -6.66 13.79
C ILE A 106 -7.67 -7.48 15.08
N ALA A 107 -6.97 -8.62 15.10
CA ALA A 107 -7.14 -9.62 16.14
C ALA A 107 -6.18 -9.40 17.30
N GLU A 108 -4.95 -8.94 17.03
CA GLU A 108 -3.88 -8.94 18.02
C GLU A 108 -2.74 -8.00 17.60
N HIS A 109 -2.36 -7.09 18.51
CA HIS A 109 -1.00 -6.54 18.52
C HIS A 109 -0.17 -7.47 19.38
N VAL A 110 0.80 -8.14 18.76
CA VAL A 110 1.72 -9.02 19.49
C VAL A 110 2.86 -8.15 20.00
N GLU A 111 3.09 -8.18 21.31
CA GLU A 111 4.24 -7.54 21.94
C GLU A 111 5.24 -8.59 22.40
N SER A 112 6.52 -8.34 22.16
CA SER A 112 7.63 -9.20 22.60
C SER A 112 8.64 -8.35 23.38
N GLY A 113 8.84 -8.68 24.66
CA GLY A 113 9.79 -7.96 25.51
C GLY A 113 9.41 -6.49 25.75
N GLY A 114 8.13 -6.13 25.67
CA GLY A 114 7.65 -4.75 25.83
C GLY A 114 7.77 -3.89 24.56
N TRP A 115 8.06 -4.51 23.41
CA TRP A 115 8.11 -3.86 22.11
C TRP A 115 7.05 -4.45 21.19
N TYR A 116 6.52 -3.61 20.31
CA TYR A 116 5.66 -4.05 19.22
C TYR A 116 6.43 -5.05 18.31
N ASP A 117 5.85 -6.24 18.12
CA ASP A 117 6.39 -7.29 17.22
C ASP A 117 5.64 -7.30 15.89
N LYS A 118 4.30 -7.36 15.93
CA LYS A 118 3.46 -7.41 14.72
C LYS A 118 1.99 -7.16 15.00
N THR A 119 1.26 -6.80 13.95
CA THR A 119 -0.21 -6.78 13.93
C THR A 119 -0.74 -7.93 13.09
N ILE A 120 -1.67 -8.69 13.65
CA ILE A 120 -2.35 -9.79 12.96
C ILE A 120 -3.81 -9.41 12.70
N GLY A 121 -4.25 -9.57 11.46
CA GLY A 121 -5.62 -9.34 11.04
C GLY A 121 -6.29 -10.60 10.52
N THR A 122 -7.63 -10.61 10.55
CA THR A 122 -8.47 -11.62 9.90
C THR A 122 -9.42 -10.96 8.91
N CYS A 123 -9.41 -11.40 7.66
CA CYS A 123 -10.29 -10.84 6.63
C CYS A 123 -11.74 -11.34 6.80
N PRO A 124 -12.74 -10.78 6.08
CA PRO A 124 -14.14 -11.21 6.18
C PRO A 124 -14.40 -12.68 5.84
N LYS A 125 -13.48 -13.33 5.13
CA LYS A 125 -13.55 -14.77 4.80
C LYS A 125 -12.88 -15.67 5.84
N GLY A 126 -12.30 -15.11 6.90
CA GLY A 126 -11.68 -15.86 7.99
C GLY A 126 -10.19 -16.15 7.81
N HIS A 127 -9.53 -15.64 6.76
CA HIS A 127 -8.08 -15.84 6.58
C HIS A 127 -7.28 -14.90 7.49
N ARG A 128 -6.37 -15.48 8.27
CA ARG A 128 -5.53 -14.77 9.23
C ARG A 128 -4.15 -14.47 8.63
N HIS A 129 -3.71 -13.22 8.67
CA HIS A 129 -2.45 -12.76 8.10
C HIS A 129 -1.78 -11.70 8.99
N ILE A 130 -0.45 -11.62 8.89
CA ILE A 130 0.30 -10.48 9.44
C ILE A 130 0.00 -9.27 8.54
N LEU A 131 -0.50 -8.20 9.14
CA LEU A 131 -0.77 -6.94 8.46
C LEU A 131 0.43 -6.00 8.53
N ASP A 132 1.14 -6.00 9.65
CA ASP A 132 2.29 -5.13 9.90
C ASP A 132 3.30 -5.85 10.81
N ASP A 133 4.59 -5.64 10.57
CA ASP A 133 5.74 -6.18 11.30
C ASP A 133 6.90 -5.16 11.32
#